data_AF-A0A484RDF8-F1
#
_entry.id   AF-A0A484RDF8-F1
#
_cell.length_a   1.000
_cell.length_b   1.000
_cell.length_c   1.000
_cell.angle_alpha   90.00
_cell.angle_beta   90.00
_cell.angle_gamma   90.00
#
_symmetry.space_group_name_H-M   'P 1'
#
loop_
_entity.id
_entity.type
_entity.pdbx_description
1 polymer ?
#
loop_
_entity_poly.entity_id
_entity_poly.type
_entity_poly.pdbx_seq_one_letter_code
_entity_poly.pdbx_strand_id
1 'polypeptide(L)'
;MLYFFAAGTYYLWNTERDRYEPAPEPAVGASYDVIAYPTQGQTDAQQARDRYECHGWAVQQSGFDPARAQGAPAEPAADRYRRALSACLQGRYYSVQ
;
A
#
# COMPACT_ATOMS: atom_id res chain seq x y z
N MET A 1 11.98 -26.20 10.70
CA MET A 1 11.11 -25.74 9.59
C MET A 1 11.73 -26.28 8.31
N LEU A 2 11.10 -27.29 7.68
CA LEU A 2 11.61 -27.89 6.45
C LEU A 2 11.04 -27.12 5.25
N TYR A 3 11.94 -26.69 4.36
CA TYR A 3 11.59 -25.99 3.13
C TYR A 3 11.94 -26.88 1.94
N PHE A 4 11.06 -26.95 0.95
CA PHE A 4 11.25 -27.70 -0.28
C PHE A 4 11.19 -26.73 -1.46
N PHE A 5 12.18 -26.74 -2.36
CA PHE A 5 12.21 -25.86 -3.53
C PHE A 5 11.86 -26.64 -4.79
N ALA A 6 10.82 -26.22 -5.50
CA ALA A 6 10.41 -26.82 -6.77
C ALA A 6 9.81 -25.76 -7.70
N ALA A 7 10.07 -25.91 -9.01
CA ALA A 7 9.53 -25.03 -10.04
C ALA A 7 9.74 -23.51 -9.80
N GLY A 8 10.84 -23.13 -9.12
CA GLY A 8 11.13 -21.71 -8.82
C GLY A 8 10.53 -21.19 -7.51
N THR A 9 9.77 -21.99 -6.79
CA THR A 9 9.04 -21.58 -5.58
C THR A 9 9.49 -22.37 -4.36
N TYR A 10 9.62 -21.70 -3.22
CA TYR A 10 9.83 -22.36 -1.94
C TYR A 10 8.48 -22.86 -1.40
N TYR A 11 8.46 -24.05 -0.83
CA TYR A 11 7.31 -24.67 -0.21
C TYR A 11 7.60 -24.98 1.25
N LEU A 12 6.61 -24.77 2.09
CA LEU A 12 6.63 -25.05 3.52
C LEU A 12 5.84 -26.32 3.80
N TRP A 13 6.29 -27.11 4.76
CA TRP A 13 5.46 -28.17 5.30
C TRP A 13 4.35 -27.60 6.20
N ASN A 14 3.08 -27.77 5.81
CA ASN A 14 1.94 -27.47 6.67
C ASN A 14 1.53 -28.73 7.44
N THR A 15 1.74 -28.74 8.76
CA THR A 15 1.42 -29.86 9.66
C THR A 15 -0.08 -30.07 9.88
N GLU A 16 -0.91 -29.04 9.72
CA GLU A 16 -2.36 -29.11 9.90
C GLU A 16 -3.06 -29.75 8.69
N ARG A 17 -2.50 -29.52 7.49
CA ARG A 17 -3.06 -29.98 6.21
C ARG A 17 -2.28 -31.15 5.60
N ASP A 18 -1.25 -31.62 6.29
CA ASP A 18 -0.35 -32.72 5.88
C ASP A 18 0.14 -32.58 4.43
N ARG A 19 0.50 -31.36 4.04
CA ARG A 19 0.91 -31.06 2.66
C ARG A 19 1.92 -29.92 2.59
N TYR A 20 2.69 -29.92 1.52
CA TYR A 20 3.51 -28.78 1.15
C TYR A 20 2.64 -27.68 0.54
N GLU A 21 2.78 -26.46 1.05
CA GLU A 21 2.12 -25.25 0.54
C GLU A 21 3.20 -24.25 0.09
N PRO A 22 2.94 -23.44 -0.95
CA PRO A 22 3.86 -22.38 -1.34
C PRO A 22 4.17 -21.50 -0.12
N ALA A 23 5.45 -21.25 0.10
CA ALA A 23 5.87 -20.29 1.10
C ALA A 23 5.23 -18.95 0.78
N PRO A 24 4.70 -18.23 1.78
CA PRO A 24 4.17 -16.91 1.56
C PRO A 24 5.31 -16.09 0.96
N GLU A 25 5.08 -15.61 -0.25
CA GLU A 25 6.01 -14.69 -0.89
C GLU A 25 6.19 -13.51 0.06
N PRO A 26 7.42 -13.02 0.28
CA PRO A 26 7.59 -11.77 1.00
C PRO A 26 6.72 -10.75 0.26
N ALA A 27 5.72 -10.21 0.95
CA ALA A 27 4.88 -9.15 0.40
C ALA A 27 5.83 -8.03 0.01
N VAL A 28 6.12 -7.92 -1.29
CA VAL A 28 6.88 -6.81 -1.87
C VAL A 28 6.11 -5.58 -1.41
N GLY A 29 6.71 -4.80 -0.51
CA GLY A 29 6.00 -3.86 0.36
C GLY A 29 4.93 -3.13 -0.44
N ALA A 30 3.65 -3.39 -0.12
CA ALA A 30 2.55 -2.80 -0.84
C ALA A 30 2.69 -1.28 -0.68
N SER A 31 3.19 -0.61 -1.71
CA SER A 31 3.37 0.83 -1.64
C SER A 31 1.98 1.45 -1.73
N TYR A 32 1.40 1.86 -0.61
CA TYR A 32 0.07 2.48 -0.54
C TYR A 32 0.08 3.92 -1.08
N ASP A 33 1.26 4.47 -1.32
CA ASP A 33 1.42 5.75 -1.96
C ASP A 33 0.96 5.73 -3.42
N VAL A 34 0.56 6.91 -3.86
CA VAL A 34 0.22 7.20 -5.26
C VAL A 34 1.28 8.13 -5.81
N ILE A 35 1.57 7.98 -7.10
CA ILE A 35 2.51 8.90 -7.76
C ILE A 35 1.69 10.09 -8.24
N ALA A 36 1.98 11.28 -7.71
CA ALA A 36 1.23 12.50 -7.97
C ALA A 36 2.16 13.61 -8.47
N TYR A 37 1.80 14.19 -9.62
CA TYR A 37 2.55 15.26 -10.28
C TYR A 37 1.76 16.59 -10.24
N PRO A 38 2.39 17.70 -9.83
CA PRO A 38 1.75 19.00 -9.81
C PRO A 38 1.39 19.46 -11.23
N THR A 39 0.20 20.04 -11.43
CA THR A 39 -0.24 20.53 -12.76
C THR A 39 -0.42 22.05 -12.83
N GLN A 40 -0.27 22.78 -11.71
CA GLN A 40 -0.52 24.22 -11.62
C GLN A 40 0.64 25.00 -10.98
N GLY A 41 1.87 24.45 -11.04
CA GLY A 41 3.05 25.12 -10.51
C GLY A 41 3.15 25.12 -8.99
N GLN A 42 2.59 24.11 -8.31
CA GLN A 42 2.72 23.95 -6.86
C GLN A 42 4.20 23.86 -6.46
N THR A 43 4.62 24.73 -5.53
CA THR A 43 5.99 24.71 -4.99
C THR A 43 6.24 23.45 -4.17
N ASP A 44 7.50 23.07 -3.95
CA ASP A 44 7.84 21.90 -3.14
C ASP A 44 7.24 21.97 -1.72
N ALA A 45 7.22 23.16 -1.12
CA ALA A 45 6.59 23.38 0.18
C ALA A 45 5.07 23.17 0.14
N GLN A 46 4.41 23.57 -0.95
CA GLN A 46 3.00 23.30 -1.15
C GLN A 46 2.74 21.81 -1.39
N GLN A 47 3.57 21.14 -2.21
CA GLN A 47 3.47 19.71 -2.45
C GLN A 47 3.63 18.89 -1.16
N ALA A 48 4.58 19.25 -0.31
CA ALA A 48 4.77 18.59 0.99
C ALA A 48 3.53 18.76 1.89
N ARG A 49 2.98 19.98 1.97
CA ARG A 49 1.77 20.26 2.74
C ARG A 49 0.56 19.50 2.18
N ASP A 50 0.33 19.55 0.88
CA ASP A 50 -0.78 18.86 0.21
C ASP A 50 -0.71 17.35 0.43
N ARG A 51 0.49 16.75 0.32
CA ARG A 51 0.71 15.33 0.61
C ARG A 51 0.37 14.98 2.06
N TYR A 52 0.82 15.79 3.02
CA TYR A 52 0.53 15.57 4.44
C TYR A 52 -0.97 15.67 4.74
N GLU A 53 -1.63 16.71 4.23
CA GLU A 53 -3.07 16.93 4.43
C GLU A 53 -3.89 15.81 3.77
N CYS A 54 -3.53 15.40 2.55
CA CYS A 54 -4.22 14.32 1.85
C CYS A 54 -3.97 12.94 2.46
N HIS A 55 -2.78 12.69 3.04
CA HIS A 55 -2.53 11.50 3.85
C HIS A 55 -3.50 11.46 5.03
N GLY A 56 -3.58 12.53 5.83
CA GLY A 56 -4.49 12.60 6.98
C GLY A 56 -5.96 12.39 6.59
N TRP A 57 -6.39 12.98 5.47
CA TRP A 57 -7.73 12.76 4.94
C TRP A 57 -7.96 11.30 4.53
N ALA A 58 -7.02 10.69 3.82
CA ALA A 58 -7.11 9.30 3.40
C ALA A 58 -7.16 8.32 4.58
N VAL A 59 -6.40 8.57 5.65
CA VAL A 59 -6.50 7.82 6.92
C VAL A 59 -7.90 7.94 7.51
N GLN A 60 -8.46 9.15 7.58
CA GLN A 60 -9.80 9.37 8.13
C GLN A 60 -10.90 8.65 7.30
N GLN A 61 -10.79 8.65 5.97
CA GLN A 61 -11.77 7.98 5.10
C GLN A 61 -11.64 6.45 5.14
N SER A 62 -10.42 5.92 5.27
CA SER A 62 -10.15 4.50 5.16
C SER A 62 -10.13 3.74 6.49
N GLY A 63 -9.84 4.43 7.60
CA GLY A 63 -9.50 3.80 8.87
C GLY A 63 -8.13 3.09 8.87
N PHE A 64 -7.33 3.27 7.82
CA PHE A 64 -6.02 2.66 7.65
C PHE A 64 -4.93 3.73 7.58
N ASP A 65 -3.88 3.55 8.39
CA ASP A 65 -2.69 4.41 8.40
C ASP A 65 -1.46 3.60 7.95
N PRO A 66 -0.96 3.82 6.72
CA PRO A 66 0.20 3.09 6.21
C PRO A 66 1.49 3.43 6.97
N ALA A 67 1.60 4.61 7.57
CA ALA A 67 2.77 5.00 8.36
C ALA A 67 2.89 4.19 9.67
N ARG A 68 1.80 3.52 10.09
CA ARG A 68 1.73 2.68 11.30
C ARG A 68 1.55 1.20 10.98
N ALA A 69 1.48 0.83 9.71
CA ALA A 69 1.28 -0.54 9.27
C ALA A 69 2.57 -1.37 9.50
N GLN A 70 2.46 -2.45 10.27
CA GLN A 70 3.56 -3.39 10.51
C GLN A 70 3.46 -4.66 9.63
N GLY A 71 2.44 -4.73 8.77
CA GLY A 71 2.17 -5.86 7.88
C GLY A 71 1.10 -5.49 6.85
N ALA A 72 0.79 -6.43 5.96
CA ALA A 72 -0.21 -6.22 4.92
C ALA A 72 -1.59 -5.92 5.55
N PRO A 73 -2.23 -4.79 5.22
CA PRO A 73 -3.58 -4.47 5.70
C PRO A 73 -4.62 -5.44 5.12
N ALA A 74 -5.81 -5.45 5.73
CA ALA A 74 -6.98 -5.98 5.05
C ALA A 74 -7.22 -5.20 3.73
N GLU A 75 -7.22 -5.90 2.60
CA GLU A 75 -7.35 -5.37 1.24
C GLU A 75 -8.38 -4.22 1.09
N PRO A 76 -9.61 -4.28 1.67
CA PRO A 76 -10.59 -3.21 1.49
C PRO A 76 -10.17 -1.85 2.05
N ALA A 77 -9.38 -1.84 3.13
CA ALA A 77 -8.95 -0.62 3.79
C ALA A 77 -7.80 0.06 3.02
N ALA A 78 -6.87 -0.73 2.51
CA ALA A 78 -5.78 -0.25 1.66
C ALA A 78 -6.30 0.39 0.37
N ASP A 79 -7.24 -0.27 -0.30
CA ASP A 79 -7.86 0.26 -1.51
C ASP A 79 -8.63 1.56 -1.25
N ARG A 80 -9.37 1.62 -0.13
CA ARG A 80 -10.08 2.84 0.26
C ARG A 80 -9.10 3.97 0.56
N TYR A 81 -7.98 3.68 1.21
CA TYR A 81 -6.91 4.64 1.46
C TYR A 81 -6.35 5.19 0.14
N ARG A 82 -5.96 4.32 -0.80
CA ARG A 82 -5.41 4.75 -2.11
C ARG A 82 -6.39 5.62 -2.89
N ARG A 83 -7.66 5.19 -2.97
CA ARG A 83 -8.70 5.97 -3.66
C ARG A 83 -8.92 7.34 -3.02
N ALA A 84 -8.91 7.40 -1.69
CA ALA A 84 -9.04 8.66 -0.97
C ALA A 84 -7.81 9.57 -1.21
N LEU A 85 -6.61 9.02 -1.10
CA LEU A 85 -5.38 9.77 -1.36
C LEU A 85 -5.36 10.36 -2.78
N SER A 86 -5.70 9.55 -3.79
CA SER A 86 -5.83 10.00 -5.18
C SER A 86 -6.86 11.11 -5.34
N ALA A 87 -8.06 10.96 -4.76
CA ALA A 87 -9.13 11.95 -4.89
C ALA A 87 -8.75 13.30 -4.28
N CYS A 88 -8.12 13.30 -3.10
CA CYS A 88 -7.67 14.53 -2.46
C CYS A 88 -6.60 15.26 -3.29
N LEU A 89 -5.62 14.52 -3.81
CA LEU A 89 -4.56 15.11 -4.63
C LEU A 89 -5.10 15.61 -5.98
N GLN A 90 -5.99 14.88 -6.63
CA GLN A 90 -6.65 15.35 -7.86
C GLN A 90 -7.42 16.66 -7.62
N GLY A 91 -8.13 16.78 -6.50
CA GLY A 91 -8.81 18.01 -6.09
C GLY A 91 -7.87 19.21 -5.83
N ARG A 92 -6.57 18.96 -5.67
CA ARG A 92 -5.52 19.98 -5.49
C ARG A 92 -4.68 20.20 -6.75
N TYR A 93 -5.19 19.80 -7.90
CA TYR A 93 -4.53 19.92 -9.20
C TYR A 93 -3.23 19.12 -9.28
N TYR A 94 -3.29 17.86 -8.84
CA TYR A 94 -2.28 16.87 -9.15
C TYR A 94 -2.82 15.87 -10.17
N SER A 95 -1.97 15.46 -11.11
CA SER A 95 -2.20 14.27 -11.92
C SER A 95 -1.69 13.07 -11.15
N VAL A 96 -2.56 12.07 -10.93
CA VAL A 96 -2.26 10.88 -10.13
C VAL A 96 -2.22 9.66 -11.04
N GLN A 97 -1.19 8.82 -10.89
CA GLN A 97 -0.96 7.56 -11.62
C GLN A 97 -1.06 6.36 -10.68
#